data_AF-A0A847AS66-F1
#
_entry.id   AF-A0A847AS66-F1
#
_cell.length_a   1.000
_cell.length_b   1.000
_cell.length_c   1.000
_cell.angle_alpha   90.00
_cell.angle_beta   90.00
_cell.angle_gamma   90.00
#
_symmetry.space_group_name_H-M   'P 1'
#
loop_
_entity.id
_entity.type
_entity.pdbx_description
1 polymer ?
#
loop_
_entity_poly.entity_id
_entity_poly.type
_entity_poly.pdbx_seq_one_letter_code
_entity_poly.pdbx_strand_id
1 'polypeptide(L)'
;ISGIIGVIIILLTYFSLFRIVPVTSLIIMPAAGFSNLIILSKVIKRDLDNTSILKYCGKYHIIAAFFISFLFAAIFNYKLIISLSLTYMLTGVIVSFLDKKIQNIPPSIEGFIVEISQIIFLMITYIFRL
;
A
#
# COMPACT_ATOMS: atom_id res chain seq x y z
N ILE A 1 -13.77 1.74 -21.12
CA ILE A 1 -12.49 2.10 -21.77
C ILE A 1 -11.48 2.67 -20.77
N SER A 2 -11.80 3.78 -20.07
CA SER A 2 -10.91 4.39 -19.06
C SER A 2 -10.36 3.38 -18.02
N GLY A 3 -11.20 2.54 -17.41
CA GLY A 3 -10.76 1.53 -16.45
C GLY A 3 -9.79 0.48 -17.01
N ILE A 4 -9.98 0.05 -18.26
CA ILE A 4 -9.10 -0.94 -18.93
C ILE A 4 -7.72 -0.34 -19.14
N ILE A 5 -7.65 0.93 -19.57
CA ILE A 5 -6.39 1.65 -19.76
C ILE A 5 -5.64 1.75 -18.42
N GLY A 6 -6.35 2.09 -17.33
CA GLY A 6 -5.76 2.13 -15.99
C GLY A 6 -5.15 0.80 -15.56
N VAL A 7 -5.88 -0.30 -15.74
CA VAL A 7 -5.36 -1.65 -15.43
C VAL A 7 -4.13 -2.00 -16.27
N ILE A 8 -4.14 -1.69 -17.57
CA ILE A 8 -2.98 -1.93 -18.44
C ILE A 8 -1.75 -1.16 -17.95
N ILE A 9 -1.92 0.11 -17.55
CA ILE A 9 -0.82 0.93 -17.03
C ILE A 9 -0.25 0.35 -15.72
N ILE A 10 -1.12 -0.11 -14.82
CA ILE A 10 -0.71 -0.75 -13.56
C ILE A 10 0.10 -2.02 -13.83
N LEU A 11 -0.38 -2.87 -14.73
CA LEU A 11 0.30 -4.12 -15.11
C LEU A 11 1.66 -3.86 -15.76
N LEU A 12 1.76 -2.89 -16.67
CA LEU A 12 3.04 -2.50 -17.28
C LEU A 12 4.02 -1.94 -16.24
N THR A 13 3.51 -1.19 -15.27
CA THR A 13 4.32 -0.65 -14.16
C THR A 13 4.89 -1.77 -13.29
N TYR A 14 4.06 -2.76 -12.92
CA TYR A 14 4.53 -3.95 -12.20
C TYR A 14 5.57 -4.73 -12.99
N PHE A 15 5.28 -5.00 -14.27
CA PHE A 15 6.21 -5.73 -15.14
C PHE A 15 7.59 -5.06 -15.20
N SER A 16 7.61 -3.73 -15.34
CA SER A 16 8.84 -2.94 -15.32
C SER A 16 9.57 -3.05 -13.97
N LEU A 17 8.86 -2.79 -12.87
CA LEU A 17 9.46 -2.77 -11.53
C LEU A 17 9.99 -4.14 -11.11
N PHE A 18 9.28 -5.22 -11.42
CA PHE A 18 9.68 -6.59 -11.06
C PHE A 18 11.02 -7.00 -11.68
N ARG A 19 11.37 -6.42 -12.83
CA ARG A 19 12.66 -6.67 -13.48
C ARG A 19 13.82 -5.93 -12.81
N ILE A 20 13.55 -4.79 -12.17
CA ILE A 20 14.58 -3.83 -11.78
C ILE A 20 14.87 -3.90 -10.27
N VAL A 21 13.86 -4.16 -9.44
CA VAL A 21 14.01 -4.23 -7.97
C VAL A 21 14.49 -5.62 -7.52
N PRO A 22 15.22 -5.72 -6.39
CA PRO A 22 15.67 -7.00 -5.90
C PRO A 22 14.50 -7.88 -5.44
N VAL A 23 14.70 -9.19 -5.50
CA VAL A 23 13.68 -10.20 -5.15
C VAL A 23 13.20 -10.06 -3.70
N THR A 24 14.07 -9.63 -2.78
CA THR A 24 13.70 -9.37 -1.37
C THR A 24 12.59 -8.33 -1.25
N SER A 25 12.62 -7.29 -2.08
CA SER A 25 11.58 -6.25 -2.14
C SER A 25 10.27 -6.80 -2.72
N LEU A 26 10.35 -7.70 -3.70
CA LEU A 26 9.17 -8.37 -4.25
C LEU A 26 8.47 -9.28 -3.22
N ILE A 27 9.25 -9.94 -2.35
CA ILE A 27 8.73 -10.76 -1.26
C ILE A 27 7.98 -9.90 -0.23
N ILE A 28 8.49 -8.70 0.09
CA ILE A 28 7.88 -7.80 1.08
C ILE A 28 6.71 -7.00 0.49
N MET A 29 6.67 -6.80 -0.83
CA MET A 29 5.66 -5.98 -1.50
C MET A 29 4.21 -6.30 -1.08
N PRO A 30 3.74 -7.57 -1.02
CA PRO A 30 2.39 -7.88 -0.56
C PRO A 30 2.13 -7.38 0.87
N ALA A 31 3.09 -7.60 1.78
CA ALA A 31 3.00 -7.13 3.17
C ALA A 31 2.97 -5.60 3.24
N ALA A 32 3.75 -4.90 2.39
CA ALA A 32 3.70 -3.44 2.29
C ALA A 32 2.31 -2.95 1.86
N GLY A 33 1.71 -3.57 0.84
CA GLY A 33 0.39 -3.19 0.33
C GLY A 33 -0.76 -3.40 1.33
N PHE A 34 -0.94 -4.65 1.78
CA PHE A 34 -2.06 -5.00 2.67
C PHE A 34 -1.95 -4.36 4.05
N SER A 35 -0.74 -4.32 4.61
CA SER A 35 -0.55 -3.68 5.92
C SER A 35 -0.82 -2.19 5.84
N ASN A 36 -0.50 -1.54 4.71
CA ASN A 36 -0.82 -0.14 4.52
C ASN A 36 -2.33 0.12 4.45
N LEU A 37 -3.10 -0.73 3.75
CA LEU A 37 -4.57 -0.64 3.76
C LEU A 37 -5.10 -0.70 5.20
N ILE A 38 -4.64 -1.65 6.01
CA ILE A 38 -5.05 -1.80 7.41
C ILE A 38 -4.65 -0.57 8.22
N ILE A 39 -3.44 -0.04 8.07
CA ILE A 39 -2.98 1.17 8.76
C ILE A 39 -3.82 2.39 8.39
N LEU A 40 -4.18 2.51 7.10
CA LEU A 40 -4.98 3.60 6.56
C LEU A 40 -6.44 3.59 7.05
N SER A 41 -6.94 2.48 7.62
CA SER A 41 -8.27 2.45 8.26
C SER A 41 -8.47 3.50 9.34
N LYS A 42 -7.39 3.97 9.99
CA LYS A 42 -7.45 5.06 10.97
C LYS A 42 -7.49 6.45 10.33
N VAL A 43 -6.97 6.57 9.11
CA VAL A 43 -6.88 7.83 8.36
C VAL A 43 -8.19 8.08 7.62
N ILE A 44 -8.78 7.03 7.05
CA ILE A 44 -10.06 7.06 6.34
C ILE A 44 -11.18 7.16 7.38
N LYS A 45 -11.93 8.27 7.38
CA LYS A 45 -13.00 8.51 8.37
C LYS A 45 -14.41 8.37 7.81
N ARG A 46 -14.53 8.13 6.51
CA ARG A 46 -15.82 8.01 5.81
C ARG A 46 -16.46 6.65 6.02
N ASP A 47 -17.72 6.52 5.58
CA ASP A 47 -18.51 5.30 5.72
C ASP A 47 -17.77 4.08 5.17
N LEU A 48 -17.53 3.12 6.07
CA LEU A 48 -16.81 1.88 5.81
C LEU A 48 -17.75 0.70 5.56
N ASP A 49 -19.07 0.86 5.65
CA ASP A 49 -20.02 -0.27 5.60
C ASP A 49 -19.95 -1.05 4.28
N ASN A 50 -19.59 -0.36 3.20
CA ASN A 50 -19.40 -0.93 1.85
C ASN A 50 -18.00 -1.52 1.61
N THR A 51 -17.13 -1.55 2.61
CA THR A 51 -15.75 -2.08 2.51
C THR A 51 -15.68 -3.53 2.98
N SER A 52 -14.71 -4.30 2.46
CA SER A 52 -14.56 -5.72 2.80
C SER A 52 -13.56 -5.95 3.95
N ILE A 53 -12.52 -5.12 4.05
CA ILE A 53 -11.43 -5.25 5.03
C ILE A 53 -11.50 -4.11 6.05
N LEU A 54 -11.63 -2.87 5.58
CA LEU A 54 -11.50 -1.67 6.43
C LEU A 54 -12.52 -1.64 7.56
N LYS A 55 -13.77 -2.08 7.34
CA LYS A 55 -14.82 -2.10 8.37
C LYS A 55 -14.50 -2.94 9.61
N TYR A 56 -13.62 -3.94 9.48
CA TYR A 56 -13.23 -4.82 10.59
C TYR A 56 -11.88 -4.41 11.22
N CYS A 57 -11.20 -3.39 10.67
CA CYS A 57 -9.88 -2.97 11.14
C CYS A 57 -9.96 -2.17 12.44
N GLY A 58 -9.80 -2.87 13.57
CA GLY A 58 -9.62 -2.26 14.89
C GLY A 58 -8.18 -1.78 15.19
N LYS A 59 -8.00 -1.11 16.34
CA LYS A 59 -6.68 -0.61 16.82
C LYS A 59 -5.59 -1.69 16.86
N TYR A 60 -5.92 -2.90 17.30
CA TYR A 60 -4.96 -4.00 17.39
C TYR A 60 -4.51 -4.51 16.01
N HIS A 61 -5.41 -4.50 15.01
CA HIS A 61 -5.06 -4.87 13.64
C HIS A 61 -4.07 -3.88 13.03
N ILE A 62 -4.23 -2.58 13.31
CA ILE A 62 -3.28 -1.54 12.86
C ILE A 62 -1.90 -1.77 13.46
N ILE A 63 -1.83 -2.01 14.78
CA ILE A 63 -0.55 -2.26 15.47
C ILE A 63 0.11 -3.54 14.93
N ALA A 64 -0.67 -4.61 14.75
CA ALA A 64 -0.18 -5.86 14.21
C ALA A 64 0.32 -5.71 12.76
N ALA A 65 -0.44 -5.04 11.89
CA ALA A 65 -0.06 -4.78 10.50
C ALA A 65 1.25 -4.00 10.42
N PHE A 66 1.39 -2.94 11.22
CA PHE A 66 2.63 -2.18 11.31
C PHE A 66 3.80 -3.04 11.82
N PHE A 67 3.62 -3.78 12.90
CA PHE A 67 4.71 -4.59 13.46
C PHE A 67 5.14 -5.71 12.51
N ILE A 68 4.18 -6.43 11.93
CA ILE A 68 4.42 -7.55 11.01
C ILE A 68 5.16 -7.06 9.77
N SER A 69 4.72 -5.97 9.13
CA SER A 69 5.37 -5.49 7.90
C SER A 69 6.82 -5.07 8.12
N PHE A 70 7.10 -4.37 9.24
CA PHE A 70 8.46 -3.98 9.60
C PHE A 70 9.33 -5.17 10.04
N LEU A 71 8.74 -6.18 10.70
CA LEU A 71 9.44 -7.42 11.04
C LEU A 71 9.84 -8.18 9.78
N PHE A 72 8.94 -8.32 8.81
CA PHE A 72 9.24 -8.90 7.49
C PHE A 72 10.37 -8.14 6.79
N ALA A 73 10.31 -6.80 6.78
CA ALA A 73 11.38 -5.98 6.23
C ALA A 73 12.73 -6.24 6.94
N ALA A 74 12.74 -6.28 8.28
CA ALA A 74 13.95 -6.52 9.07
C ALA A 74 14.57 -7.89 8.80
N ILE A 75 13.76 -8.95 8.64
CA ILE A 75 14.23 -10.33 8.39
C ILE A 75 14.81 -10.47 6.98
N PHE A 76 14.15 -9.93 5.96
CA PHE A 76 14.54 -10.15 4.57
C PHE A 76 15.57 -9.14 4.06
N ASN A 77 15.43 -7.84 4.38
CA ASN A 77 16.40 -6.80 4.07
C ASN A 77 16.08 -5.53 4.88
N TYR A 78 16.78 -5.33 6.00
CA TYR A 78 16.53 -4.22 6.93
C TYR A 78 16.59 -2.83 6.27
N LYS A 79 17.28 -2.66 5.13
CA LYS A 79 17.32 -1.39 4.42
C LYS A 79 15.94 -1.00 3.87
N LEU A 80 15.07 -1.98 3.57
CA LEU A 80 13.71 -1.76 3.07
C LEU A 80 12.77 -1.14 4.11
N ILE A 81 13.18 -1.09 5.38
CA ILE A 81 12.47 -0.34 6.44
C ILE A 81 12.30 1.13 6.04
N ILE A 82 13.31 1.72 5.38
CA ILE A 82 13.27 3.11 4.91
C ILE A 82 12.18 3.25 3.83
N SER A 83 12.19 2.35 2.83
CA SER A 83 11.19 2.34 1.76
C SER A 83 9.78 2.16 2.31
N LEU A 84 9.59 1.21 3.22
CA LEU A 84 8.30 0.91 3.85
C LEU A 84 7.75 2.11 4.63
N SER A 85 8.61 2.76 5.43
CA SER A 85 8.24 3.94 6.22
C SER A 85 7.78 5.08 5.32
N LEU A 86 8.54 5.37 4.25
CA LEU A 86 8.20 6.42 3.30
C LEU A 86 6.91 6.10 2.53
N THR A 87 6.69 4.84 2.15
CA THR A 87 5.42 4.42 1.55
C THR A 87 4.26 4.76 2.45
N TYR A 88 4.28 4.33 3.72
CA TYR A 88 3.16 4.53 4.64
C TYR A 88 2.89 6.01 4.90
N MET A 89 3.95 6.81 5.02
CA MET A 89 3.82 8.27 5.16
C MET A 89 3.18 8.90 3.91
N LEU A 90 3.69 8.60 2.71
CA LEU A 90 3.19 9.17 1.46
C LEU A 90 1.74 8.78 1.18
N THR A 91 1.41 7.50 1.32
CA THR A 91 0.04 7.02 1.11
C THR A 91 -0.91 7.56 2.17
N GLY A 92 -0.46 7.71 3.43
CA GLY A 92 -1.21 8.37 4.49
C GLY A 92 -1.61 9.80 4.10
N VAL A 93 -0.65 10.57 3.58
CA VAL A 93 -0.90 11.92 3.08
C VAL A 93 -1.86 11.91 1.89
N ILE A 94 -1.60 11.10 0.86
CA ILE A 94 -2.43 11.01 -0.36
C ILE A 94 -3.87 10.66 0.00
N VAL A 95 -4.08 9.62 0.79
CA VAL A 95 -5.40 9.15 1.19
C VAL A 95 -6.10 10.18 2.06
N SER A 96 -5.39 10.88 2.96
CA SER A 96 -6.01 11.95 3.76
C SER A 96 -6.54 13.12 2.92
N PHE A 97 -5.91 13.42 1.78
CA PHE A 97 -6.40 14.42 0.84
C PHE A 97 -7.59 13.92 0.03
N LEU A 98 -7.55 12.66 -0.43
CA LEU A 98 -8.65 12.03 -1.17
C LEU A 98 -9.89 11.83 -0.30
N ASP A 99 -9.70 11.42 0.96
CA ASP A 99 -10.77 11.21 1.95
C ASP A 99 -11.52 12.50 2.26
N LYS A 100 -10.91 13.68 2.10
CA LYS A 100 -11.64 14.95 2.20
C LYS A 100 -12.55 15.21 0.99
N LYS A 101 -12.22 14.66 -0.19
CA LYS A 101 -12.84 15.04 -1.47
C LYS A 101 -13.91 14.06 -1.99
N ILE A 102 -13.90 12.79 -1.59
CA ILE A 102 -14.75 11.71 -2.16
C ILE A 102 -15.82 11.19 -1.18
N GLN A 103 -17.10 11.50 -1.37
CA GLN A 103 -18.20 11.17 -0.43
C GLN A 103 -18.36 9.71 -0.04
N ASN A 104 -18.29 8.78 -1.01
CA ASN A 104 -18.48 7.34 -0.77
C ASN A 104 -17.29 6.56 -1.32
N ILE A 105 -16.81 5.58 -0.55
CA ILE A 105 -15.68 4.72 -0.94
C ILE A 105 -16.25 3.38 -1.44
N PRO A 106 -16.27 3.12 -2.77
CA PRO A 106 -16.61 1.80 -3.27
C PRO A 106 -15.60 0.72 -2.84
N PRO A 107 -16.02 -0.56 -2.78
CA PRO A 107 -15.16 -1.67 -2.38
C PRO A 107 -13.90 -1.81 -3.26
N SER A 108 -13.97 -1.39 -4.53
CA SER A 108 -12.84 -1.39 -5.46
C SER A 108 -11.68 -0.48 -5.03
N ILE A 109 -11.92 0.48 -4.13
CA ILE A 109 -10.86 1.36 -3.61
C ILE A 109 -9.89 0.61 -2.71
N GLU A 110 -10.32 -0.44 -1.99
CA GLU A 110 -9.42 -1.21 -1.14
C GLU A 110 -8.30 -1.86 -1.97
N GLY A 111 -8.67 -2.53 -3.06
CA GLY A 111 -7.72 -3.11 -4.01
C GLY A 111 -6.82 -2.05 -4.64
N PHE A 112 -7.40 -0.91 -5.03
CA PHE A 112 -6.62 0.20 -5.59
C PHE A 112 -5.61 0.79 -4.60
N ILE A 113 -5.98 0.95 -3.33
CA ILE A 113 -5.06 1.41 -2.28
C ILE A 113 -3.91 0.42 -2.12
N VAL A 114 -4.21 -0.88 -2.09
CA VAL A 114 -3.18 -1.93 -1.99
C VAL A 114 -2.22 -1.85 -3.18
N GLU A 115 -2.73 -1.82 -4.40
CA GLU A 115 -1.90 -1.80 -5.61
C GLU A 115 -1.04 -0.53 -5.72
N ILE A 116 -1.61 0.64 -5.46
CA ILE A 116 -0.83 1.89 -5.45
C ILE A 116 0.24 1.86 -4.37
N SER A 117 -0.07 1.32 -3.18
CA SER A 117 0.90 1.22 -2.09
C SER A 117 2.08 0.32 -2.46
N GLN A 118 1.80 -0.81 -3.13
CA GLN A 118 2.82 -1.73 -3.64
C GLN A 118 3.71 -1.06 -4.68
N ILE A 119 3.12 -0.34 -5.65
CA ILE A 119 3.86 0.40 -6.66
C ILE A 119 4.73 1.49 -6.03
N ILE A 120 4.18 2.29 -5.11
CA ILE A 120 4.93 3.35 -4.41
C ILE A 120 6.11 2.74 -3.64
N PHE A 121 5.90 1.63 -2.93
CA PHE A 121 6.97 0.90 -2.23
C PHE A 121 8.10 0.49 -3.18
N LEU A 122 7.77 -0.19 -4.28
CA LEU A 122 8.77 -0.63 -5.26
C LEU A 122 9.49 0.54 -5.93
N MET A 123 8.78 1.62 -6.26
CA MET A 123 9.37 2.85 -6.82
C MET A 123 10.37 3.49 -5.86
N ILE A 124 10.01 3.60 -4.57
CA ILE A 124 10.90 4.16 -3.54
C ILE A 124 12.13 3.27 -3.37
N THR A 125 11.95 1.95 -3.25
CA THR A 125 13.05 0.98 -3.20
C THR A 125 13.99 1.14 -4.38
N TYR A 126 13.47 1.26 -5.59
CA TYR A 126 14.27 1.50 -6.79
C TYR A 126 15.07 2.81 -6.72
N ILE A 127 14.44 3.92 -6.34
CA ILE A 127 15.08 5.24 -6.25
C ILE A 127 16.26 5.20 -5.27
N PHE A 128 16.10 4.54 -4.12
CA PHE A 128 17.15 4.40 -3.12
C PHE A 128 18.18 3.31 -3.45
N ARG A 129 17.99 2.55 -4.53
CA ARG A 129 18.85 1.43 -4.95
C ARG A 129 19.05 0.40 -3.82
N LEU A 130 17.95 0.04 -3.15
CA LEU A 130 17.91 -0.87 -2.00
C LEU A 130 17.45 -2.28 -2.37
#